data_AF-A0A6V8P8M5-F1
#
_entry.id   AF-A0A6V8P8M5-F1
#
_cell.length_a   1.000
_cell.length_b   1.000
_cell.length_c   1.000
_cell.angle_alpha   90.00
_cell.angle_beta   90.00
_cell.angle_gamma   90.00
#
_symmetry.space_group_name_H-M   'P 1'
#
loop_
_entity.id
_entity.type
_entity.pdbx_description
1 polymer ?
#
loop_
_entity_poly.entity_id
_entity_poly.type
_entity_poly.pdbx_seq_one_letter_code
_entity_poly.pdbx_strand_id
1 'polypeptide(L)'
;FYSIGYMRSLNEHAQTRYFVCFAIALSATMGVAFSANMFTTFLFYETITLSTYPLVSHKETPVAPKGGRMYITYLLGTSIAFQLFAIFLTYNAAGTLEFSNQGILNNVRGQVSDTFLVITFILFMAGITKAAMMPLQSWLPVAMVAPTPVSALLHAVAVVKAGVFAVVCSVFLPNHAK
;
A
#
# COMPACT_ATOMS: atom_id res chain seq x y z
N PHE A 1 21.58 3.78 -4.81
CA PHE A 1 22.66 4.60 -5.39
C PHE A 1 22.32 6.08 -5.48
N TYR A 2 21.27 6.49 -6.20
CA TYR A 2 20.87 7.90 -6.32
C TYR A 2 20.67 8.60 -4.97
N SER A 3 20.00 7.95 -4.00
CA SER A 3 19.78 8.50 -2.65
C SER A 3 21.08 8.77 -1.88
N ILE A 4 22.11 7.95 -2.06
CA ILE A 4 23.44 8.12 -1.42
C ILE A 4 24.14 9.37 -1.97
N GLY A 5 24.13 9.55 -3.29
CA GLY A 5 24.68 10.74 -3.93
C GLY A 5 23.92 12.01 -3.53
N TYR A 6 22.59 11.95 -3.49
CA TYR A 6 21.73 13.07 -3.09
C TYR A 6 22.00 13.52 -1.64
N MET A 7 21.97 12.58 -0.69
CA MET A 7 22.18 12.87 0.74
C MET A 7 23.58 13.41 1.02
N ARG A 8 24.60 12.89 0.34
CA ARG A 8 25.99 13.35 0.49
C ARG A 8 26.24 14.71 -0.15
N SER A 9 25.68 14.96 -1.34
CA SER A 9 25.87 16.23 -2.06
C SER A 9 25.21 17.42 -1.34
N LEU A 10 24.05 17.18 -0.72
CA LEU A 10 23.29 18.21 -0.02
C LEU A 10 23.62 18.30 1.48
N ASN A 11 24.58 17.52 1.99
CA ASN A 11 24.89 17.41 3.42
C ASN A 11 23.64 17.25 4.29
N GLU A 12 22.70 16.41 3.84
CA GLU A 12 21.45 16.17 4.55
C GLU A 12 21.71 15.50 5.90
N HIS A 13 20.94 15.92 6.91
CA HIS A 13 21.05 15.46 8.29
C HIS A 13 20.40 14.08 8.49
N ALA A 14 20.71 13.41 9.60
CA ALA A 14 20.05 12.16 10.02
C ALA A 14 20.01 11.05 8.95
N GLN A 15 21.09 10.89 8.19
CA GLN A 15 21.19 9.92 7.07
C GLN A 15 20.95 8.47 7.53
N THR A 16 21.38 8.09 8.73
CA THR A 16 21.17 6.73 9.26
C THR A 16 19.68 6.40 9.38
N ARG A 17 18.88 7.31 9.96
CA ARG A 17 17.43 7.17 10.06
C ARG A 17 16.78 7.05 8.68
N TYR A 18 17.22 7.89 7.75
CA TYR A 18 16.77 7.86 6.36
C TYR A 18 17.03 6.49 5.72
N PHE A 19 18.26 5.99 5.76
CA PHE A 19 18.62 4.74 5.09
C PHE A 19 17.98 3.51 5.75
N VAL A 20 17.79 3.50 7.07
CA VAL A 20 17.06 2.43 7.76
C VAL A 20 15.61 2.38 7.29
N CYS A 21 14.89 3.51 7.32
CA CYS A 21 13.51 3.56 6.86
C CYS A 21 13.39 3.24 5.37
N PHE A 22 14.33 3.71 4.55
CA PHE A 22 14.37 3.44 3.11
C PHE A 22 14.61 1.96 2.81
N ALA A 23 15.52 1.30 3.54
CA ALA A 23 15.77 -0.13 3.42
C ALA A 23 14.54 -0.95 3.83
N ILE A 24 13.89 -0.60 4.94
CA ILE A 24 12.65 -1.27 5.37
C ILE A 24 11.56 -1.13 4.31
N ALA A 25 11.40 0.07 3.72
CA ALA A 25 10.40 0.28 2.67
C ALA A 25 10.68 -0.59 1.43
N LEU A 26 11.95 -0.74 1.03
CA LEU A 26 12.35 -1.61 -0.07
C LEU A 26 12.12 -3.09 0.26
N SER A 27 12.53 -3.54 1.45
CA SER A 27 12.30 -4.91 1.92
C SER A 27 10.81 -5.24 2.00
N ALA A 28 9.98 -4.31 2.49
CA ALA A 28 8.53 -4.48 2.53
C ALA A 28 7.92 -4.52 1.12
N THR A 29 8.41 -3.71 0.18
CA THR A 29 7.99 -3.79 -1.23
C THR A 29 8.31 -5.15 -1.84
N MET A 30 9.49 -5.70 -1.52
CA MET A 30 9.84 -7.06 -1.92
C MET A 30 8.91 -8.09 -1.27
N GLY A 31 8.60 -7.92 0.02
CA GLY A 31 7.64 -8.77 0.75
C GLY A 31 6.23 -8.78 0.14
N VAL A 32 5.74 -7.63 -0.34
CA VAL A 32 4.48 -7.55 -1.10
C VAL A 32 4.56 -8.41 -2.37
N ALA A 33 5.69 -8.40 -3.10
CA ALA A 33 5.82 -9.20 -4.32
C ALA A 33 5.88 -10.72 -4.06
N PHE A 34 6.41 -11.14 -2.91
CA PHE A 34 6.51 -12.55 -2.51
C PHE A 34 5.33 -13.05 -1.66
N SER A 35 4.35 -12.20 -1.35
CA SER A 35 3.22 -12.60 -0.51
C SER A 35 2.33 -13.62 -1.24
N ALA A 36 2.12 -14.78 -0.61
CA ALA A 36 1.26 -15.85 -1.13
C ALA A 36 -0.19 -15.75 -0.65
N ASN A 37 -0.47 -14.86 0.31
CA ASN A 37 -1.81 -14.68 0.86
C ASN A 37 -2.11 -13.19 1.09
N MET A 38 -3.40 -12.84 1.07
CA MET A 38 -3.84 -11.45 1.10
C MET A 38 -3.53 -10.77 2.44
N PHE A 39 -3.47 -11.54 3.53
CA PHE A 39 -3.09 -11.02 4.84
C PHE A 39 -1.61 -10.62 4.91
N THR A 40 -0.69 -11.43 4.37
CA THR A 40 0.73 -11.08 4.30
C THR A 40 0.97 -9.90 3.36
N THR A 41 0.24 -9.82 2.24
CA THR A 41 0.26 -8.62 1.38
C THR A 41 -0.13 -7.38 2.17
N PHE A 42 -1.20 -7.45 2.97
CA PHE A 42 -1.66 -6.35 3.82
C PHE A 42 -0.63 -5.94 4.88
N LEU A 43 0.02 -6.90 5.54
CA LEU A 43 1.07 -6.61 6.52
C LEU A 43 2.25 -5.85 5.90
N PHE A 44 2.76 -6.32 4.76
CA PHE A 44 3.84 -5.63 4.07
C PHE A 44 3.39 -4.27 3.52
N TYR A 45 2.15 -4.18 3.03
CA TYR A 45 1.55 -2.94 2.57
C TYR A 45 1.48 -1.88 3.67
N GLU A 46 1.12 -2.24 4.90
CA GLU A 46 1.15 -1.33 6.04
C GLU A 46 2.58 -1.03 6.51
N THR A 47 3.48 -2.01 6.43
CA THR A 47 4.92 -1.81 6.73
C THR A 47 5.55 -0.76 5.81
N ILE A 48 5.17 -0.74 4.52
CA ILE A 48 5.58 0.33 3.59
C ILE A 48 5.09 1.69 4.12
N THR A 49 3.83 1.83 4.50
CA THR A 49 3.28 3.11 5.00
C THR A 49 3.93 3.58 6.29
N LEU A 50 4.19 2.67 7.23
CA LEU A 50 4.87 2.99 8.48
C LEU A 50 6.32 3.40 8.26
N SER A 51 7.02 2.73 7.34
CA SER A 51 8.42 3.07 7.02
C SER A 51 8.56 4.33 6.17
N THR A 52 7.55 4.69 5.37
CA THR A 52 7.56 5.93 4.57
C THR A 52 7.10 7.16 5.34
N TYR A 53 6.32 7.03 6.40
CA TYR A 53 5.94 8.15 7.27
C TYR A 53 7.13 8.99 7.79
N PRO A 54 8.19 8.41 8.40
CA PRO A 54 9.36 9.17 8.82
C PRO A 54 10.17 9.72 7.63
N LEU A 55 10.10 9.08 6.46
CA LEU A 55 10.76 9.56 5.24
C LEU A 55 10.07 10.81 4.67
N VAL A 56 8.74 10.89 4.74
CA VAL A 56 7.98 12.11 4.36
C VAL A 56 8.29 13.26 5.31
N SER A 57 8.46 12.96 6.61
CA SER A 57 8.75 13.96 7.64
C SER A 57 10.24 14.32 7.76
N HIS A 58 11.11 13.73 6.91
CA HIS A 58 12.56 13.77 7.08
C HIS A 58 13.17 15.18 7.01
N LYS A 59 12.60 16.10 6.23
CA LYS A 59 13.12 17.47 6.10
C LYS A 59 12.87 18.36 7.31
N GLU A 60 12.10 17.90 8.30
CA GLU A 60 11.81 18.61 9.57
C GLU A 60 11.37 20.08 9.41
N THR A 61 10.81 20.43 8.24
CA THR A 61 10.26 21.77 7.99
C THR A 61 8.97 21.97 8.80
N PRO A 62 8.53 23.20 9.08
CA PRO A 62 7.28 23.44 9.82
C PRO A 62 6.02 22.86 9.15
N VAL A 63 6.11 22.52 7.85
CA VAL A 63 5.02 21.88 7.07
C VAL A 63 5.10 20.34 7.12
N ALA A 64 6.29 19.77 7.38
CA ALA A 64 6.53 18.32 7.33
C ALA A 64 5.68 17.50 8.34
N PRO A 65 5.47 17.93 9.60
CA PRO A 65 4.62 17.18 10.54
C PRO A 65 3.15 17.13 10.10
N LYS A 66 2.64 18.23 9.53
CA LYS A 66 1.27 18.28 8.98
C LYS A 66 1.14 17.33 7.80
N GLY A 67 2.14 17.32 6.92
CA GLY A 67 2.14 16.46 5.74
C GLY A 67 2.25 14.98 6.08
N GLY A 68 3.15 14.61 6.99
CA GLY A 68 3.26 13.24 7.49
C GLY A 68 1.98 12.78 8.20
N ARG A 69 1.33 13.64 8.99
CA ARG A 69 0.09 13.29 9.69
C ARG A 69 -1.07 13.05 8.72
N MET A 70 -1.25 13.91 7.74
CA MET A 70 -2.24 13.70 6.67
C MET A 70 -1.94 12.41 5.90
N TYR A 71 -0.68 12.17 5.58
CA TYR A 71 -0.24 10.94 4.92
C TYR A 71 -0.65 9.70 5.73
N ILE A 72 -0.24 9.58 6.99
CA ILE A 72 -0.52 8.38 7.77
C ILE A 72 -2.01 8.23 8.07
N THR A 73 -2.73 9.31 8.37
CA THR A 73 -4.18 9.24 8.65
C THR A 73 -4.96 8.76 7.45
N TYR A 74 -4.65 9.25 6.24
CA TYR A 74 -5.33 8.79 5.03
C TYR A 74 -4.91 7.37 4.68
N LEU A 75 -3.62 7.09 4.52
CA LEU A 75 -3.16 5.78 4.04
C LEU A 75 -3.46 4.64 5.01
N LEU A 76 -3.19 4.86 6.30
CA LEU A 76 -3.39 3.84 7.33
C LEU A 76 -4.88 3.74 7.70
N GLY A 77 -5.58 4.88 7.78
CA GLY A 77 -6.99 4.93 8.13
C GLY A 77 -7.88 4.22 7.11
N THR A 78 -7.71 4.48 5.82
CA THR A 78 -8.50 3.81 4.78
C THR A 78 -8.11 2.34 4.62
N SER A 79 -6.83 2.01 4.82
CA SER A 79 -6.37 0.62 4.77
C SER A 79 -6.96 -0.21 5.91
N ILE A 80 -6.92 0.29 7.15
CA ILE A 80 -7.52 -0.42 8.28
C ILE A 80 -9.05 -0.43 8.18
N ALA A 81 -9.69 0.69 7.82
CA ALA A 81 -11.15 0.77 7.80
C ALA A 81 -11.79 -0.05 6.66
N PHE A 82 -11.19 -0.03 5.46
CA PHE A 82 -11.79 -0.66 4.28
C PHE A 82 -11.05 -1.93 3.86
N GLN A 83 -9.72 -1.89 3.74
CA GLN A 83 -8.95 -3.05 3.24
C GLN A 83 -8.97 -4.21 4.25
N LEU A 84 -8.70 -3.94 5.53
CA LEU A 84 -8.73 -4.99 6.56
C LEU A 84 -10.15 -5.54 6.76
N PHE A 85 -11.15 -4.67 6.71
CA PHE A 85 -12.55 -5.08 6.78
C PHE A 85 -12.94 -5.96 5.58
N ALA A 86 -12.50 -5.62 4.38
CA ALA A 86 -12.70 -6.44 3.19
C ALA A 86 -12.01 -7.81 3.33
N ILE A 87 -10.76 -7.86 3.82
CA ILE A 87 -10.04 -9.12 4.10
C ILE A 87 -10.84 -9.99 5.09
N PHE A 88 -11.38 -9.38 6.15
CA PHE A 88 -12.18 -10.09 7.14
C PHE A 88 -13.46 -10.68 6.53
N LEU A 89 -14.19 -9.90 5.73
CA LEU A 89 -15.38 -10.38 5.01
C LEU A 89 -15.05 -11.51 4.03
N THR A 90 -13.96 -11.39 3.28
CA THR A 90 -13.49 -12.43 2.37
C THR A 90 -13.15 -13.71 3.12
N TYR A 91 -12.47 -13.62 4.27
CA TYR A 91 -12.18 -14.80 5.10
C TYR A 91 -13.45 -15.45 5.66
N ASN A 92 -14.42 -14.64 6.11
CA ASN A 92 -15.68 -15.16 6.65
C ASN A 92 -16.50 -15.91 5.57
N ALA A 93 -16.47 -15.43 4.33
CA ALA A 93 -17.19 -16.04 3.22
C ALA A 93 -16.45 -17.24 2.58
N ALA A 94 -15.14 -17.11 2.33
CA ALA A 94 -14.37 -18.10 1.59
C ALA A 94 -13.58 -19.09 2.46
N GLY A 95 -13.37 -18.78 3.74
CA GLY A 95 -12.55 -19.58 4.66
C GLY A 95 -11.05 -19.59 4.33
N THR A 96 -10.63 -18.88 3.28
CA THR A 96 -9.24 -18.80 2.83
C THR A 96 -8.89 -17.39 2.37
N LEU A 97 -7.61 -17.04 2.52
CA LEU A 97 -7.00 -15.79 2.03
C LEU A 97 -5.84 -16.07 1.07
N GLU A 98 -5.65 -17.32 0.68
CA GLU A 98 -4.58 -17.69 -0.26
C GLU A 98 -4.93 -17.27 -1.68
N PHE A 99 -3.94 -16.74 -2.39
CA PHE A 99 -4.10 -16.42 -3.79
C PHE A 99 -4.16 -17.73 -4.59
N SER A 100 -5.34 -18.05 -5.12
CA SER A 100 -5.55 -19.19 -6.01
C SER A 100 -5.74 -18.71 -7.44
N ASN A 101 -5.22 -19.44 -8.43
CA ASN A 101 -5.39 -19.18 -9.86
C ASN A 101 -6.86 -19.05 -10.32
N GLN A 102 -7.80 -19.50 -9.49
CA GLN A 102 -9.23 -19.40 -9.76
C GLN A 102 -9.86 -18.14 -9.15
N GLY A 103 -9.13 -17.36 -8.35
CA GLY A 103 -9.63 -16.23 -7.56
C GLY A 103 -10.09 -16.66 -6.16
N ILE A 104 -9.89 -15.80 -5.16
CA ILE A 104 -10.17 -16.10 -3.74
C ILE A 104 -11.66 -16.40 -3.50
N LEU A 105 -12.55 -15.79 -4.27
CA LEU A 105 -14.01 -15.87 -4.11
C LEU A 105 -14.68 -16.91 -5.02
N ASN A 106 -13.93 -17.66 -5.83
CA ASN A 106 -14.53 -18.56 -6.82
C ASN A 106 -15.20 -19.79 -6.18
N ASN A 107 -14.67 -20.24 -5.04
CA ASN A 107 -15.27 -21.34 -4.25
C ASN A 107 -16.64 -20.97 -3.65
N VAL A 108 -16.97 -19.68 -3.57
CA VAL A 108 -18.21 -19.17 -2.96
C VAL A 108 -19.17 -18.60 -4.02
N ARG A 109 -18.77 -18.65 -5.30
CA ARG A 109 -19.54 -18.13 -6.44
C ARG A 109 -20.85 -18.92 -6.57
N GLY A 110 -21.97 -18.27 -6.27
CA GLY A 110 -23.31 -18.87 -6.26
C GLY A 110 -23.86 -19.24 -4.87
N GLN A 111 -23.04 -19.20 -3.81
CA GLN A 111 -23.50 -19.34 -2.42
C GLN A 111 -23.70 -17.99 -1.72
N VAL A 112 -23.02 -16.95 -2.19
CA VAL A 112 -23.14 -15.58 -1.68
C VAL A 112 -23.86 -14.70 -2.70
N SER A 113 -24.66 -13.75 -2.21
CA SER A 113 -25.37 -12.77 -3.04
C SER A 113 -24.38 -11.94 -3.87
N ASP A 114 -24.74 -11.66 -5.13
CA ASP A 114 -23.97 -10.76 -6.00
C ASP A 114 -23.72 -9.38 -5.36
N THR A 115 -24.65 -8.92 -4.52
CA THR A 115 -24.50 -7.67 -3.75
C THR A 115 -23.33 -7.73 -2.77
N PHE A 116 -23.09 -8.88 -2.13
CA PHE A 116 -21.97 -9.06 -1.21
C PHE A 116 -20.62 -9.01 -1.93
N LEU A 117 -20.54 -9.61 -3.11
CA LEU A 117 -19.35 -9.58 -3.96
C LEU A 117 -19.04 -8.14 -4.40
N VAL A 118 -20.06 -7.39 -4.84
CA VAL A 118 -19.91 -5.98 -5.23
C VAL A 118 -19.47 -5.12 -4.06
N ILE A 119 -20.06 -5.28 -2.87
CA ILE A 119 -19.66 -4.52 -1.66
C ILE A 119 -18.21 -4.83 -1.28
N THR A 120 -17.83 -6.11 -1.26
CA THR A 120 -16.47 -6.53 -0.94
C THR A 120 -15.46 -5.96 -1.94
N PHE A 121 -15.80 -5.97 -3.22
CA PHE A 121 -15.00 -5.35 -4.27
C PHE A 121 -14.84 -3.83 -4.09
N ILE A 122 -15.94 -3.12 -3.81
CA ILE A 122 -15.92 -1.68 -3.55
C ILE A 122 -15.06 -1.36 -2.31
N LEU A 123 -15.12 -2.20 -1.27
CA LEU A 123 -14.29 -2.04 -0.08
C LEU A 123 -12.79 -2.22 -0.39
N PHE A 124 -12.41 -3.20 -1.22
CA PHE A 124 -11.03 -3.31 -1.70
C PHE A 124 -10.60 -2.08 -2.50
N MET A 125 -11.43 -1.61 -3.42
CA MET A 125 -11.15 -0.40 -4.19
C MET A 125 -11.03 0.85 -3.31
N ALA A 126 -11.87 0.99 -2.28
CA ALA A 126 -11.82 2.09 -1.31
C ALA A 126 -10.59 1.99 -0.38
N GLY A 127 -10.20 0.77 0.03
CA GLY A 127 -9.01 0.49 0.83
C GLY A 127 -7.71 0.83 0.12
N ILE A 128 -7.74 0.86 -1.22
CA ILE A 128 -6.60 1.15 -2.10
C ILE A 128 -6.51 2.66 -2.37
N THR A 129 -6.68 3.45 -1.32
CA THR A 129 -6.40 4.90 -1.33
C THR A 129 -4.95 5.21 -1.71
N LYS A 130 -4.01 4.26 -1.52
CA LYS A 130 -2.61 4.38 -1.98
C LYS A 130 -2.46 4.45 -3.50
N ALA A 131 -3.48 4.06 -4.28
CA ALA A 131 -3.52 4.28 -5.73
C ALA A 131 -3.90 5.72 -6.12
N ALA A 132 -4.16 6.61 -5.16
CA ALA A 132 -4.54 8.00 -5.38
C ALA A 132 -5.76 8.16 -6.30
N MET A 133 -6.75 7.28 -6.15
CA MET A 133 -8.01 7.38 -6.89
C MET A 133 -8.81 8.61 -6.44
N MET A 134 -9.47 9.27 -7.39
CA MET A 134 -10.44 10.33 -7.09
C MET A 134 -11.59 9.75 -6.25
N PRO A 135 -11.98 10.37 -5.12
CA PRO A 135 -11.58 11.69 -4.59
C PRO A 135 -10.44 11.67 -3.55
N LEU A 136 -9.90 10.51 -3.19
CA LEU A 136 -8.96 10.32 -2.06
C LEU A 136 -7.50 10.66 -2.39
N GLN A 137 -7.24 11.42 -3.47
CA GLN A 137 -5.89 11.76 -3.93
C GLN A 137 -5.19 12.86 -3.10
N SER A 138 -5.88 13.52 -2.16
CA SER A 138 -5.38 14.71 -1.47
C SER A 138 -4.11 14.49 -0.62
N TRP A 139 -3.79 13.25 -0.26
CA TRP A 139 -2.53 12.93 0.45
C TRP A 139 -1.31 13.00 -0.48
N LEU A 140 -1.50 12.84 -1.81
CA LEU A 140 -0.43 12.72 -2.79
C LEU A 140 0.38 14.02 -2.98
N PRO A 141 -0.24 15.21 -3.16
CA PRO A 141 0.50 16.48 -3.27
C PRO A 141 1.19 16.84 -1.95
N VAL A 142 0.57 16.50 -0.82
CA VAL A 142 1.08 16.78 0.51
C VAL A 142 2.32 15.93 0.84
N ALA A 143 2.42 14.73 0.25
CA ALA A 143 3.59 13.87 0.39
C ALA A 143 4.84 14.37 -0.37
N MET A 144 4.70 15.35 -1.27
CA MET A 144 5.83 15.92 -2.04
C MET A 144 6.81 16.76 -1.19
N VAL A 145 6.54 16.95 0.10
CA VAL A 145 7.49 17.53 1.07
C VAL A 145 8.69 16.60 1.31
N ALA A 146 8.56 15.31 0.96
CA ALA A 146 9.62 14.33 1.09
C ALA A 146 10.85 14.65 0.19
N PRO A 147 12.06 14.17 0.55
CA PRO A 147 13.23 14.25 -0.32
C PRO A 147 12.97 13.60 -1.69
N THR A 148 13.55 14.14 -2.77
CA THR A 148 13.28 13.67 -4.14
C THR A 148 13.50 12.15 -4.36
N PRO A 149 14.48 11.47 -3.73
CA PRO A 149 14.59 10.02 -3.87
C PRO A 149 13.44 9.25 -3.20
N VAL A 150 12.83 9.82 -2.15
CA VAL A 150 11.66 9.23 -1.48
C VAL A 150 10.42 9.41 -2.34
N SER A 151 10.21 10.61 -2.89
CA SER A 151 9.10 10.84 -3.80
C SER A 151 9.18 9.90 -5.01
N ALA A 152 10.38 9.68 -5.57
CA ALA A 152 10.59 8.68 -6.61
C ALA A 152 10.19 7.27 -6.14
N LEU A 153 10.58 6.83 -4.93
CA LEU A 153 10.17 5.53 -4.38
C LEU A 153 8.65 5.41 -4.22
N LEU A 154 8.01 6.44 -3.66
CA LEU A 154 6.57 6.47 -3.37
C LEU A 154 5.73 6.38 -4.64
N HIS A 155 6.04 7.21 -5.64
CA HIS A 155 5.24 7.30 -6.86
C HIS A 155 5.61 6.25 -7.91
N ALA A 156 6.87 5.83 -8.00
CA ALA A 156 7.32 4.96 -9.07
C ALA A 156 7.35 3.48 -8.70
N VAL A 157 7.53 3.10 -7.43
CA VAL A 157 7.87 1.70 -7.10
C VAL A 157 6.98 1.10 -6.01
N ALA A 158 6.83 1.74 -4.86
CA ALA A 158 6.34 1.06 -3.67
C ALA A 158 4.83 1.26 -3.45
N VAL A 159 4.38 2.50 -3.25
CA VAL A 159 3.07 2.77 -2.64
C VAL A 159 1.92 2.58 -3.65
N VAL A 160 2.04 3.16 -4.84
CA VAL A 160 0.98 3.08 -5.86
C VAL A 160 0.89 1.66 -6.45
N LYS A 161 2.03 1.06 -6.78
CA LYS A 161 2.08 -0.28 -7.41
C LYS A 161 1.63 -1.39 -6.47
N ALA A 162 1.97 -1.33 -5.17
CA ALA A 162 1.49 -2.29 -4.19
C ALA A 162 -0.05 -2.24 -4.05
N GLY A 163 -0.65 -1.05 -4.16
CA GLY A 163 -2.10 -0.89 -4.20
C GLY A 163 -2.72 -1.59 -5.41
N VAL A 164 -2.18 -1.35 -6.61
CA VAL A 164 -2.66 -2.00 -7.84
C VAL A 164 -2.48 -3.51 -7.79
N PHE A 165 -1.35 -4.00 -7.26
CA PHE A 165 -1.10 -5.43 -7.10
C PHE A 165 -2.17 -6.11 -6.22
N ALA A 166 -2.58 -5.48 -5.12
CA ALA A 166 -3.66 -5.99 -4.28
C ALA A 166 -5.02 -6.05 -5.01
N VAL A 167 -5.34 -5.09 -5.89
CA VAL A 167 -6.56 -5.18 -6.75
C VAL A 167 -6.45 -6.37 -7.70
N VAL A 168 -5.33 -6.48 -8.43
CA VAL A 168 -5.19 -7.51 -9.45
C VAL A 168 -5.28 -8.90 -8.84
N CYS A 169 -4.62 -9.14 -7.70
CA CYS A 169 -4.69 -10.44 -7.02
C CYS A 169 -6.06 -10.76 -6.42
N SER A 170 -6.88 -9.76 -6.08
CA SER A 170 -8.23 -9.96 -5.54
C SER A 170 -9.31 -10.11 -6.61
N VAL A 171 -9.14 -9.47 -7.78
CA VAL A 171 -10.15 -9.35 -8.84
C VAL A 171 -9.82 -10.18 -10.08
N PHE A 172 -8.54 -10.19 -10.48
CA PHE A 172 -8.07 -10.62 -11.79
C PHE A 172 -7.08 -11.79 -11.64
N LEU A 173 -7.61 -12.96 -11.29
CA LEU A 173 -7.04 -14.19 -11.82
C LEU A 173 -8.00 -14.71 -12.90
N PRO A 174 -7.91 -14.15 -14.13
CA PRO A 174 -8.62 -14.70 -15.27
C PRO A 174 -8.00 -16.06 -15.60
N ASN A 175 -8.89 -16.99 -15.95
CA ASN A 175 -8.61 -18.30 -16.52
C ASN A 175 -7.57 -18.23 -17.66
N HIS A 176 -6.29 -18.30 -17.33
CA HIS A 176 -5.22 -18.62 -18.27
C HIS A 176 -4.38 -19.76 -17.72
N ALA A 177 -5.04 -20.89 -17.46
CA ALA A 177 -4.45 -22.19 -17.62
C ALA A 177 -5.46 -23.04 -18.40
N LYS A 178 -4.95 -23.68 -19.44
CA LYS A 178 -5.65 -24.49 -20.44
C LYS A 178 -6.59 -25.53 -19.83
#